data_AF-A0A1F9UES9-F1
#
_entry.id   AF-A0A1F9UES9-F1
#
_cell.length_a   1.000
_cell.length_b   1.000
_cell.length_c   1.000
_cell.angle_alpha   90.00
_cell.angle_beta   90.00
_cell.angle_gamma   90.00
#
_symmetry.space_group_name_H-M   'P 1'
#
loop_
_entity.id
_entity.type
_entity.pdbx_description
1 polymer ?
#
loop_
_entity_poly.entity_id
_entity_poly.type
_entity_poly.pdbx_seq_one_letter_code
_entity_poly.pdbx_strand_id
1 'polypeptide(L)'
;MLTRWNSYQARRRLSAIPLLLAQDLEVMSGALRAGSSFLQAVQFAAEDGDGPLMDEWNTLLKEVRMGASLPQGLSHLETRLPIPAIRSLACAVTIIQETGGNLAGVLMTLSDTLRQEIAFQGRLGALTAQGKMSGAIVSAMPFILLGVLSVLAPDLMRPLFVTPLGWTLLSLVIVMVAIGGFLIKKIVTIEV
;
A
#
# COMPACT_ATOMS: atom_id res chain seq x y z
N MET A 1 -18.40 9.09 18.70
CA MET A 1 -18.44 9.08 17.21
C MET A 1 -17.20 9.70 16.53
N LEU A 2 -16.21 10.27 17.25
CA LEU A 2 -15.03 10.94 16.66
C LEU A 2 -13.81 10.03 16.38
N THR A 3 -13.83 8.76 16.79
CA THR A 3 -12.67 7.85 16.64
C THR A 3 -12.50 7.28 15.23
N ARG A 4 -13.57 7.18 14.43
CA ARG A 4 -13.48 6.64 13.06
C ARG A 4 -12.88 7.65 12.05
N TRP A 5 -13.08 8.95 12.26
CA TRP A 5 -12.52 10.00 11.39
C TRP A 5 -10.99 10.10 11.52
N ASN A 6 -10.46 9.91 12.73
CA ASN A 6 -9.01 9.94 12.98
C ASN A 6 -8.29 8.76 12.33
N SER A 7 -8.94 7.60 12.22
CA SER A 7 -8.35 6.39 11.63
C SER A 7 -8.12 6.48 10.11
N TYR A 8 -8.93 7.25 9.38
CA TYR A 8 -8.74 7.46 7.93
C TYR A 8 -7.57 8.40 7.63
N GLN A 9 -7.40 9.47 8.43
CA GLN A 9 -6.24 10.36 8.33
C GLN A 9 -4.96 9.68 8.81
N ALA A 10 -5.04 8.87 9.89
CA ALA A 10 -3.93 8.06 10.36
C ALA A 10 -3.47 7.03 9.31
N ARG A 11 -4.39 6.32 8.66
CA ARG A 11 -4.06 5.35 7.58
C ARG A 11 -3.42 6.04 6.37
N ARG A 12 -3.89 7.24 6.00
CA ARG A 12 -3.32 8.02 4.89
C ARG A 12 -1.95 8.62 5.22
N ARG A 13 -1.68 8.91 6.50
CA ARG A 13 -0.35 9.31 6.99
C ARG A 13 0.61 8.10 6.98
N LEU A 14 0.16 6.94 7.45
CA LEU A 14 0.96 5.71 7.46
C LEU A 14 1.36 5.23 6.06
N SER A 15 0.52 5.43 5.04
CA SER A 15 0.84 5.03 3.66
C SER A 15 2.00 5.82 3.04
N ALA A 16 2.32 7.01 3.55
CA ALA A 16 3.44 7.81 3.07
C ALA A 16 4.77 7.43 3.75
N ILE A 17 4.72 6.78 4.92
CA ILE A 17 5.91 6.47 5.73
C ILE A 17 6.92 5.59 4.99
N PRO A 18 6.55 4.52 4.26
CA PRO A 18 7.53 3.72 3.54
C PRO A 18 8.33 4.51 2.51
N LEU A 19 7.69 5.48 1.85
CA LEU A 19 8.35 6.34 0.87
C LEU A 19 9.31 7.32 1.55
N LEU A 20 8.87 7.97 2.63
CA LEU A 20 9.71 8.88 3.42
C LEU A 20 10.91 8.13 4.01
N LEU A 21 10.68 6.93 4.55
CA LEU A 21 11.74 6.08 5.08
C LEU A 21 12.76 5.72 3.99
N ALA A 22 12.32 5.37 2.78
CA ALA A 22 13.25 5.09 1.69
C ALA A 22 14.13 6.30 1.34
N GLN A 23 13.57 7.52 1.37
CA GLN A 23 14.33 8.76 1.14
C GLN A 23 15.35 9.00 2.27
N ASP A 24 14.91 8.89 3.52
CA ASP A 24 15.78 9.08 4.69
C ASP A 24 16.93 8.06 4.71
N LEU A 25 16.67 6.80 4.36
CA LEU A 25 17.71 5.77 4.25
C LEU A 25 18.76 6.09 3.18
N GLU A 26 18.36 6.77 2.11
CA GLU A 26 19.27 7.23 1.04
C GLU A 26 20.19 8.35 1.58
N VAL A 27 19.61 9.35 2.25
CA VAL A 27 20.35 10.42 2.93
C VAL A 27 21.32 9.84 3.96
N MET A 28 20.84 8.93 4.81
CA MET A 28 21.65 8.25 5.81
C MET A 28 22.79 7.45 5.18
N SER A 29 22.52 6.72 4.09
CA SER A 29 23.55 5.95 3.38
C SER A 29 24.65 6.86 2.81
N GLY A 30 24.28 8.05 2.31
CA GLY A 30 25.21 9.07 1.83
C GLY A 30 26.10 9.61 2.95
N ALA A 31 25.49 9.97 4.09
CA ALA A 31 26.22 10.44 5.27
C ALA A 31 27.19 9.39 5.81
N LEU A 32 26.78 8.11 5.87
CA LEU A 32 27.64 7.00 6.28
C LEU A 32 28.80 6.78 5.32
N ARG A 33 28.59 6.88 4.00
CA ARG A 33 29.67 6.80 3.00
C ARG A 33 30.67 7.94 3.13
N ALA A 34 30.23 9.10 3.59
CA ALA A 34 31.09 10.24 3.91
C ALA A 34 31.85 10.09 5.24
N GLY A 35 31.67 8.97 5.95
CA GLY A 35 32.36 8.66 7.22
C GLY A 35 31.62 9.12 8.47
N SER A 36 30.36 9.57 8.35
CA SER A 36 29.54 9.93 9.51
C SER A 36 29.17 8.70 10.33
N SER A 37 28.93 8.89 11.62
CA SER A 37 28.32 7.85 12.46
C SER A 37 26.84 7.66 12.13
N PHE A 38 26.25 6.51 12.50
CA PHE A 38 24.82 6.27 12.32
C PHE A 38 23.94 7.33 12.99
N LEU A 39 24.29 7.77 14.21
CA LEU A 39 23.53 8.82 14.90
C LEU A 39 23.60 10.17 14.18
N GLN A 40 24.73 10.52 13.56
CA GLN A 40 24.84 11.71 12.71
C GLN A 40 24.03 11.56 11.42
N ALA A 41 24.05 10.38 10.80
CA ALA A 41 23.23 10.07 9.64
C ALA A 41 21.73 10.23 9.95
N VAL A 42 21.27 9.74 11.10
CA VAL A 42 19.90 9.94 11.60
C VAL A 42 19.59 11.41 11.83
N GLN A 43 20.56 12.18 12.35
CA GLN A 43 20.39 13.62 12.54
C GLN A 43 20.22 14.35 11.19
N PHE A 44 20.99 14.01 10.16
CA PHE A 44 20.80 14.60 8.83
C PHE A 44 19.40 14.29 8.26
N ALA A 45 18.91 13.05 8.41
CA ALA A 45 17.55 12.71 7.99
C ALA A 45 16.46 13.46 8.80
N ALA A 46 16.72 13.72 10.09
CA ALA A 46 15.81 14.50 10.94
C ALA A 46 15.81 16.01 10.62
N GLU A 47 16.88 16.52 10.01
CA GLU A 47 17.02 17.93 9.63
C GLU A 47 16.52 18.19 8.18
N ASP A 48 16.70 17.22 7.28
CA ASP A 48 16.28 17.30 5.87
C ASP A 48 14.80 16.89 5.67
N GLY A 49 14.25 16.11 6.59
CA GLY A 49 12.91 15.53 6.49
C GLY A 49 11.79 16.44 7.00
N ASP A 50 10.65 16.41 6.31
CA ASP A 50 9.38 16.98 6.76
C ASP A 50 8.37 15.87 7.10
N GLY A 51 7.59 16.06 8.17
CA GLY A 51 6.42 15.23 8.49
C GLY A 51 6.64 14.18 9.59
N PRO A 52 5.81 13.12 9.65
CA PRO A 52 5.69 12.26 10.83
C PRO A 52 6.95 11.42 11.13
N LEU A 53 7.84 11.21 10.16
CA LEU A 53 9.07 10.45 10.35
C LEU A 53 10.16 11.28 11.03
N MET A 54 10.17 12.60 10.80
CA MET A 54 11.08 13.56 11.42
C MET A 54 10.93 13.57 12.95
N ASP A 55 9.69 13.61 13.45
CA ASP A 55 9.38 13.57 14.89
C ASP A 55 9.90 12.27 15.54
N GLU A 56 9.83 11.16 14.81
CA GLU A 56 10.25 9.84 15.25
C GLU A 56 11.79 9.72 15.29
N TRP A 57 12.50 10.29 14.31
CA TRP A 57 13.97 10.40 14.35
C TRP A 57 14.45 11.29 15.48
N ASN A 58 13.80 12.44 15.70
CA ASN A 58 14.11 13.33 16.82
C ASN A 58 13.89 12.65 18.16
N THR A 59 12.83 11.85 18.28
CA THR A 59 12.56 11.05 19.47
C THR A 59 13.65 9.99 19.68
N LEU A 60 14.06 9.27 18.64
CA LEU A 60 15.18 8.31 18.71
C LEU A 60 16.49 8.99 19.16
N LEU A 61 16.85 10.13 18.56
CA LEU A 61 18.05 10.88 18.92
C LEU A 61 18.00 11.36 20.38
N LYS A 62 16.83 11.81 20.84
CA LYS A 62 16.63 12.25 22.22
C LYS A 62 16.78 11.10 23.21
N GLU A 63 16.19 9.93 22.92
CA GLU A 63 16.33 8.74 23.78
C GLU A 63 17.79 8.31 23.94
N VAL A 64 18.53 8.26 22.83
CA VAL A 64 19.96 7.91 22.86
C VAL A 64 20.77 8.96 23.64
N ARG A 65 20.48 10.26 23.46
CA ARG A 65 21.13 11.34 24.23
C ARG A 65 20.80 11.29 25.73
N MET A 66 19.65 10.76 26.11
CA MET A 66 19.25 10.54 27.51
C MET A 66 19.84 9.25 28.12
N GLY A 67 20.66 8.51 27.37
CA GLY A 67 21.39 7.33 27.85
C GLY A 67 20.77 5.99 27.47
N ALA A 68 19.71 5.96 26.66
CA ALA A 68 19.23 4.69 26.11
C ALA A 68 20.26 4.10 25.13
N SER A 69 20.38 2.76 25.10
CA SER A 69 21.19 2.14 24.06
C SER A 69 20.53 2.26 22.69
N LEU A 70 21.32 2.31 21.62
CA LEU A 70 20.76 2.40 20.28
C LEU A 70 19.80 1.25 19.93
N PRO A 71 20.09 -0.04 20.27
CA PRO A 71 19.14 -1.12 20.06
C PRO A 71 17.82 -0.92 20.81
N GLN A 72 17.85 -0.37 22.03
CA GLN A 72 16.65 -0.04 22.79
C GLN A 72 15.83 1.06 22.11
N GLY A 73 16.49 2.15 21.68
CA GLY A 73 15.82 3.24 20.96
C GLY A 73 15.17 2.77 19.65
N LEU A 74 15.86 1.91 18.89
CA LEU A 74 15.32 1.31 17.66
C LEU A 74 14.13 0.36 17.95
N SER A 75 14.15 -0.37 19.07
CA SER A 75 13.02 -1.20 19.49
C SER A 75 11.79 -0.37 19.90
N HIS A 76 12.01 0.77 20.58
CA HIS A 76 10.94 1.72 20.85
C HIS A 76 10.38 2.33 19.56
N LEU A 77 11.25 2.67 18.60
CA LEU A 77 10.84 3.14 17.28
C LEU A 77 9.98 2.10 16.54
N GLU A 78 10.33 0.82 16.59
CA GLU A 78 9.52 -0.27 16.02
C GLU A 78 8.14 -0.37 16.69
N THR A 79 8.08 -0.12 18.01
CA THR A 79 6.81 -0.15 18.75
C THR A 79 5.89 1.00 18.35
N ARG A 80 6.45 2.19 18.07
CA ARG A 80 5.70 3.37 17.59
C ARG A 80 5.32 3.27 16.12
N LEU A 81 6.21 2.72 15.30
CA LEU A 81 6.05 2.49 13.86
C LEU A 81 6.15 0.99 13.54
N PRO A 82 5.05 0.22 13.72
CA PRO A 82 5.04 -1.22 13.48
C PRO A 82 4.97 -1.54 11.98
N ILE A 83 6.00 -1.12 11.23
CA ILE A 83 6.13 -1.30 9.79
C ILE A 83 7.30 -2.26 9.54
N PRO A 84 7.16 -3.27 8.65
CA PRO A 84 8.22 -4.25 8.38
C PRO A 84 9.58 -3.62 8.06
N ALA A 85 9.58 -2.49 7.35
CA ALA A 85 10.77 -1.75 6.98
C ALA A 85 11.57 -1.20 8.18
N ILE A 86 10.88 -0.72 9.22
CA ILE A 86 11.52 -0.22 10.46
C ILE A 86 12.16 -1.37 11.22
N ARG A 87 11.50 -2.54 11.26
CA ARG A 87 12.08 -3.76 11.83
C ARG A 87 13.34 -4.20 11.07
N SER A 88 13.30 -4.20 9.74
CA SER A 88 14.46 -4.53 8.91
C SER A 88 15.62 -3.55 9.13
N LEU A 89 15.32 -2.26 9.25
CA LEU A 89 16.31 -1.24 9.63
C LEU A 89 16.94 -1.52 10.99
N ALA A 90 16.12 -1.73 12.02
CA ALA A 90 16.59 -1.97 13.39
C ALA A 90 17.51 -3.20 13.46
N CYS A 91 17.11 -4.28 12.79
CA CYS A 91 17.88 -5.50 12.66
C CYS A 91 19.21 -5.26 11.94
N ALA A 92 19.17 -4.60 10.78
CA ALA A 92 20.37 -4.28 9.99
C ALA A 92 21.38 -3.44 10.78
N VAL A 93 20.92 -2.40 11.47
CA VAL A 93 21.79 -1.52 12.27
C VAL A 93 22.40 -2.28 13.45
N THR A 94 21.61 -3.10 14.14
CA THR A 94 22.09 -3.89 15.29
C THR A 94 23.16 -4.90 14.85
N ILE A 95 22.88 -5.68 13.81
CA ILE A 95 23.82 -6.70 13.30
C ILE A 95 25.11 -6.07 12.78
N ILE A 96 25.01 -5.00 12.00
CA ILE A 96 26.17 -4.40 11.33
C ILE A 96 27.03 -3.59 12.30
N GLN A 97 26.46 -2.99 13.35
CA GLN A 97 27.29 -2.37 14.40
C GLN A 97 28.09 -3.39 15.20
N GLU A 98 27.55 -4.59 15.44
CA GLU A 98 28.29 -5.65 16.13
C GLU A 98 29.38 -6.28 15.26
N THR A 99 29.14 -6.39 13.95
CA THR A 99 30.04 -7.06 13.00
C THR A 99 30.99 -6.13 12.25
N GLY A 100 30.80 -4.81 12.31
CA GLY A 100 31.64 -3.82 11.63
C GLY A 100 31.51 -3.79 10.11
N GLY A 101 30.38 -4.26 9.57
CA GLY A 101 30.12 -4.35 8.14
C GLY A 101 29.75 -3.02 7.45
N ASN A 102 29.44 -3.07 6.15
CA ASN A 102 29.07 -1.89 5.37
C ASN A 102 27.60 -1.48 5.60
N LEU A 103 27.34 -0.71 6.65
CA LEU A 103 25.99 -0.24 6.98
C LEU A 103 25.40 0.62 5.85
N ALA A 104 26.22 1.44 5.20
CA ALA A 104 25.77 2.29 4.11
C ALA A 104 25.23 1.49 2.91
N GLY A 105 25.89 0.36 2.59
CA GLY A 105 25.41 -0.57 1.57
C GLY A 105 24.06 -1.19 1.93
N VAL A 106 23.90 -1.61 3.19
CA VAL A 106 22.66 -2.24 3.67
C VAL A 106 21.49 -1.25 3.68
N LEU A 107 21.70 -0.01 4.15
CA LEU A 107 20.66 1.03 4.11
C LEU A 107 20.25 1.38 2.67
N MET A 108 21.21 1.43 1.74
CA MET A 108 20.91 1.65 0.31
C MET A 108 20.06 0.51 -0.26
N THR A 109 20.44 -0.74 -0.01
CA THR A 109 19.65 -1.90 -0.45
C THR A 109 18.24 -1.90 0.16
N LEU A 110 18.10 -1.48 1.42
CA LEU A 110 16.79 -1.36 2.05
C LEU A 110 15.94 -0.24 1.41
N SER A 111 16.54 0.92 1.09
CA SER A 111 15.88 1.99 0.34
C SER A 111 15.39 1.52 -1.03
N ASP A 112 16.25 0.86 -1.80
CA ASP A 112 15.91 0.31 -3.12
C ASP A 112 14.77 -0.71 -3.02
N THR A 113 14.82 -1.60 -2.03
CA THR A 113 13.79 -2.62 -1.79
C THR A 113 12.44 -1.96 -1.49
N LEU A 114 12.41 -0.92 -0.65
CA LEU A 114 11.18 -0.18 -0.34
C LEU A 114 10.60 0.51 -1.58
N ARG A 115 11.45 1.14 -2.41
CA ARG A 115 11.01 1.77 -3.66
C ARG A 115 10.44 0.75 -4.64
N GLN A 116 11.06 -0.44 -4.73
CA GLN A 116 10.55 -1.54 -5.53
C GLN A 116 9.18 -2.04 -5.03
N GLU A 117 9.01 -2.18 -3.72
CA GLU A 117 7.73 -2.57 -3.12
C GLU A 117 6.63 -1.56 -3.42
N ILE A 118 6.90 -0.26 -3.25
CA ILE A 118 5.95 0.82 -3.56
C ILE A 118 5.57 0.80 -5.04
N ALA A 119 6.57 0.67 -5.93
CA ALA A 119 6.33 0.58 -7.37
C ALA A 119 5.51 -0.66 -7.74
N PHE A 120 5.76 -1.80 -7.09
CA PHE A 120 5.03 -3.03 -7.28
C PHE A 120 3.57 -2.89 -6.84
N GLN A 121 3.30 -2.33 -5.66
CA GLN A 121 1.94 -2.05 -5.20
C GLN A 121 1.19 -1.10 -6.14
N GLY A 122 1.88 -0.07 -6.68
CA GLY A 122 1.30 0.82 -7.69
C GLY A 122 0.93 0.09 -8.98
N ARG A 123 1.79 -0.82 -9.46
CA ARG A 123 1.54 -1.65 -10.65
C ARG A 123 0.39 -2.62 -10.43
N LEU A 124 0.33 -3.29 -9.28
CA LEU A 124 -0.80 -4.15 -8.90
C LEU A 124 -2.10 -3.36 -8.90
N GLY A 125 -2.13 -2.18 -8.28
CA GLY A 125 -3.31 -1.32 -8.26
C GLY A 125 -3.79 -0.95 -9.68
N ALA A 126 -2.87 -0.63 -10.59
CA ALA A 126 -3.19 -0.32 -11.97
C ALA A 126 -3.73 -1.53 -12.75
N LEU A 127 -3.08 -2.69 -12.64
CA LEU A 127 -3.53 -3.94 -13.27
C LEU A 127 -4.91 -4.36 -12.76
N THR A 128 -5.12 -4.27 -11.45
CA THR A 128 -6.40 -4.59 -10.81
C THR A 128 -7.49 -3.61 -11.23
N ALA A 129 -7.17 -2.32 -11.41
CA ALA A 129 -8.11 -1.34 -11.96
C ALA A 129 -8.50 -1.66 -13.42
N GLN A 130 -7.53 -2.05 -14.25
CA GLN A 130 -7.78 -2.46 -15.63
C GLN A 130 -8.67 -3.72 -15.68
N GLY A 131 -8.39 -4.73 -14.86
CA GLY A 131 -9.20 -5.94 -14.76
C GLY A 131 -10.65 -5.66 -14.34
N LYS A 132 -10.84 -4.77 -13.35
CA LYS A 132 -12.17 -4.30 -12.94
C LYS A 132 -12.92 -3.61 -14.07
N MET A 133 -12.25 -2.72 -14.81
CA MET A 133 -12.88 -1.99 -15.91
C MET A 133 -13.32 -2.94 -17.02
N SER A 134 -12.45 -3.88 -17.41
CA SER A 134 -12.78 -4.91 -18.41
C SER A 134 -13.96 -5.78 -17.95
N GLY A 135 -13.93 -6.26 -16.71
CA GLY A 135 -15.03 -7.03 -16.13
C GLY A 135 -16.35 -6.24 -16.07
N ALA A 136 -16.29 -4.95 -15.73
CA ALA A 136 -17.45 -4.07 -15.73
C ALA A 136 -18.05 -3.92 -17.15
N ILE A 137 -17.22 -3.72 -18.16
CA ILE A 137 -17.66 -3.62 -19.57
C ILE A 137 -18.35 -4.92 -20.00
N VAL A 138 -17.74 -6.09 -19.74
CA VAL A 138 -18.33 -7.38 -20.09
C VAL A 138 -19.63 -7.63 -19.34
N SER A 139 -19.70 -7.24 -18.06
CA SER A 139 -20.94 -7.36 -17.26
C SER A 139 -22.07 -6.45 -17.75
N ALA A 140 -21.74 -5.34 -18.40
CA ALA A 140 -22.72 -4.41 -18.98
C ALA A 140 -23.25 -4.88 -20.35
N MET A 141 -22.50 -5.71 -21.08
CA MET A 141 -22.86 -6.17 -22.43
C MET A 141 -24.28 -6.76 -22.52
N PRO A 142 -24.72 -7.69 -21.65
CA PRO A 142 -26.07 -8.26 -21.74
C PRO A 142 -27.18 -7.21 -21.64
N PHE A 143 -26.99 -6.19 -20.80
CA PHE A 143 -27.97 -5.11 -20.60
C PHE A 143 -28.01 -4.16 -21.80
N ILE A 144 -26.84 -3.84 -22.37
CA ILE A 144 -26.74 -3.04 -23.59
C ILE A 144 -27.44 -3.78 -24.74
N LEU A 145 -27.14 -5.05 -24.93
CA LEU A 145 -27.74 -5.89 -25.98
C LEU A 145 -29.26 -6.00 -25.82
N LEU A 146 -29.74 -6.18 -24.58
CA LEU A 146 -31.16 -6.22 -24.26
C LEU A 146 -31.84 -4.87 -24.57
N GLY A 147 -31.21 -3.74 -24.22
CA GLY A 147 -31.72 -2.41 -24.55
C GLY A 147 -31.77 -2.15 -26.07
N VAL A 148 -30.68 -2.46 -26.79
CA VAL A 148 -30.58 -2.28 -28.24
C VAL A 148 -31.62 -3.13 -28.98
N LEU A 149 -31.72 -4.42 -28.65
CA LEU A 149 -32.69 -5.32 -29.27
C LEU A 149 -34.14 -4.98 -28.94
N SER A 150 -34.41 -4.36 -27.78
CA SER A 150 -35.77 -3.90 -27.44
C SER A 150 -36.27 -2.80 -28.38
N VAL A 151 -35.36 -2.00 -28.96
CA VAL A 151 -35.68 -0.93 -29.91
C VAL A 151 -35.69 -1.45 -31.36
N LEU A 152 -34.68 -2.25 -31.74
CA LEU A 152 -34.51 -2.73 -33.12
C LEU A 152 -35.44 -3.89 -33.48
N ALA A 153 -35.79 -4.74 -32.52
CA ALA A 153 -36.57 -5.95 -32.74
C ALA A 153 -37.61 -6.18 -31.62
N PRO A 154 -38.60 -5.26 -31.47
CA PRO A 154 -39.58 -5.31 -30.38
C PRO A 154 -40.42 -6.59 -30.40
N ASP A 155 -40.70 -7.16 -31.58
CA ASP A 155 -41.48 -8.40 -31.72
C ASP A 155 -40.74 -9.63 -31.19
N LEU A 156 -39.40 -9.66 -31.26
CA LEU A 156 -38.57 -10.71 -30.68
C LEU A 156 -38.42 -10.56 -29.15
N MET A 157 -38.48 -9.33 -28.63
CA MET A 157 -38.28 -9.03 -27.22
C MET A 157 -39.56 -9.09 -26.37
N ARG A 158 -40.74 -8.85 -26.97
CA ARG A 158 -42.04 -8.93 -26.28
C ARG A 158 -42.28 -10.23 -25.48
N PRO A 159 -41.98 -11.44 -26.00
CA PRO A 159 -42.14 -12.68 -25.25
C PRO A 159 -41.27 -12.72 -23.98
N LEU A 160 -40.11 -12.05 -23.99
CA LEU A 160 -39.18 -12.02 -22.86
C LEU A 160 -39.78 -11.31 -21.63
N PHE A 161 -40.65 -10.32 -21.84
CA PHE A 161 -41.27 -9.54 -20.75
C PHE A 161 -42.66 -10.03 -20.35
N VAL A 162 -43.33 -10.82 -21.20
CA VAL A 162 -44.74 -11.20 -20.98
C VAL A 162 -44.88 -12.69 -20.62
N THR A 163 -43.95 -13.55 -21.05
CA THR A 163 -44.04 -14.99 -20.79
C THR A 163 -43.33 -15.39 -19.50
N PRO A 164 -43.83 -16.41 -18.76
CA PRO A 164 -43.15 -16.94 -17.57
C PRO A 164 -41.72 -17.42 -17.86
N LEU A 165 -41.48 -17.95 -19.07
CA LEU A 165 -40.18 -18.42 -19.53
C LEU A 165 -39.20 -17.26 -19.78
N GLY A 166 -39.70 -16.09 -20.19
CA GLY A 166 -38.89 -14.88 -20.32
C GLY A 166 -38.37 -14.37 -18.96
N TRP A 167 -39.23 -14.38 -17.94
CA TRP A 167 -38.87 -13.96 -16.59
C TRP A 167 -37.83 -14.88 -15.95
N THR A 168 -37.92 -16.20 -16.18
CA THR A 168 -36.91 -17.15 -15.68
C THR A 168 -35.55 -16.93 -16.34
N LEU A 169 -35.50 -16.73 -17.66
CA LEU A 169 -34.26 -16.41 -18.38
C LEU A 169 -33.64 -15.08 -17.91
N LEU A 170 -34.46 -14.04 -17.72
CA LEU A 170 -33.98 -12.73 -17.29
C LEU A 170 -33.43 -12.78 -15.84
N SER A 171 -34.10 -13.53 -14.97
CA SER A 171 -33.60 -13.78 -13.61
C SER A 171 -32.28 -14.56 -13.60
N LEU A 172 -32.13 -15.55 -14.48
CA LEU A 172 -30.90 -16.33 -14.63
C LEU A 172 -29.72 -15.45 -15.05
N VAL A 173 -29.92 -14.55 -16.03
CA VAL A 173 -28.89 -13.60 -16.49
C VAL A 173 -28.46 -12.67 -15.35
N ILE A 174 -29.41 -12.12 -14.59
CA ILE A 174 -29.13 -11.24 -13.45
C ILE A 174 -28.30 -11.99 -12.40
N VAL A 175 -28.67 -13.23 -12.08
CA VAL A 175 -27.92 -14.07 -11.12
C VAL A 175 -26.51 -14.34 -11.63
N MET A 176 -26.33 -14.68 -12.90
CA MET A 176 -25.02 -14.91 -13.48
C MET A 176 -24.12 -13.67 -13.44
N VAL A 177 -24.67 -12.50 -13.79
CA VAL A 177 -23.96 -11.21 -13.70
C VAL A 177 -23.59 -10.89 -12.26
N ALA A 178 -24.51 -11.10 -11.31
CA ALA A 178 -24.28 -10.86 -9.90
C ALA A 178 -23.16 -11.76 -9.34
N ILE A 179 -23.14 -13.04 -9.72
CA ILE A 179 -22.07 -13.99 -9.37
C ILE A 179 -20.75 -13.52 -9.97
N GLY A 180 -20.73 -13.13 -11.25
CA GLY A 180 -19.52 -12.61 -11.91
C GLY A 180 -18.96 -11.37 -11.21
N GLY A 181 -19.82 -10.40 -10.89
CA GLY A 181 -19.44 -9.20 -10.14
C GLY A 181 -18.93 -9.53 -8.72
N PHE A 182 -19.55 -10.49 -8.04
CA PHE A 182 -19.12 -10.94 -6.73
C PHE A 182 -17.74 -11.62 -6.77
N LEU A 183 -17.49 -12.47 -7.77
CA LEU A 183 -16.18 -13.12 -7.95
C LEU A 183 -15.08 -12.10 -8.23
N ILE A 184 -15.33 -11.12 -9.11
CA ILE A 184 -14.38 -10.02 -9.38
C ILE A 184 -14.08 -9.26 -8.07
N LYS A 185 -15.11 -8.90 -7.31
CA LYS A 185 -14.93 -8.18 -6.03
C LYS A 185 -14.14 -9.02 -5.01
N LYS A 186 -14.38 -10.32 -4.95
CA LYS A 186 -13.70 -11.24 -4.03
C LYS A 186 -12.22 -11.39 -4.37
N ILE A 187 -11.88 -11.59 -5.65
CA ILE A 187 -10.49 -11.70 -6.12
C ILE A 187 -9.72 -10.42 -5.78
N VAL A 188 -10.32 -9.26 -6.04
CA VAL A 188 -9.72 -7.94 -5.75
C VAL A 188 -9.47 -7.71 -4.27
N THR A 189 -10.40 -8.13 -3.41
CA THR A 189 -10.33 -7.83 -1.97
C THR A 189 -9.29 -8.70 -1.26
N ILE A 190 -8.84 -9.80 -1.87
CA ILE A 190 -7.82 -10.68 -1.29
C ILE A 190 -6.40 -10.12 -1.46
N GLU A 191 -6.18 -9.21 -2.43
CA GLU A 191 -4.89 -8.54 -2.65
C GLU A 191 -4.71 -7.25 -1.82
N VAL A 192 -5.69 -6.86 -0.99
CA VAL A 192 -5.65 -5.63 -0.16
C VAL A 192 -5.61 -5.97 1.32
#